data_AF-A0A830CXD3-F1
#
_entry.id   AF-A0A830CXD3-F1
#
_cell.length_a   1.000
_cell.length_b   1.000
_cell.length_c   1.000
_cell.angle_alpha   90.00
_cell.angle_beta   90.00
_cell.angle_gamma   90.00
#
_symmetry.space_group_name_H-M   'P 1'
#
loop_
_entity.id
_entity.type
_entity.pdbx_description
1 polymer ?
#
loop_
_entity_poly.entity_id
_entity_poly.type
_entity_poly.pdbx_seq_one_letter_code
_entity_poly.pdbx_strand_id
1 'polypeptide(L)'
;SPTAGPPVRRQGLPQPAEPEDHPPQPAGGVRGDGGQREEAVRLLRGEVRDGHPTDPGEGTVERGSHTALHRWVGDPRQPSGEDMGNFYSAGREPIFFSHHANIDRLWSVYRDLRARMGRPRQFRRREWLDANFVFYDENGKLVRVRVADTLENERMGYTFQKVDLPWLRYREERVRDKKSKPKLKNKAAAVRSFVASDNPAFPVKLDKVSRSKKDKEKEEELLVIEGIEVDTAKFVRFEVYINDEDDKPDEVEDKAEYAGCYSQVPHRSSGEVMKTKIRLGLAEVLEDLDADDDDQVLVSLVPQAGGEDVTIGGVKIIYDDVDDD
;
A
#
# COMPACT_ATOMS: atom_id res chain seq x y z
N SER A 1 -54.91 -28.45 37.28
CA SER A 1 -55.15 -27.41 36.26
C SER A 1 -54.47 -26.12 36.66
N PRO A 2 -53.44 -25.70 35.91
CA PRO A 2 -53.20 -24.30 35.66
C PRO A 2 -53.28 -24.01 34.15
N THR A 3 -53.90 -22.89 33.86
CA THR A 3 -54.37 -22.37 32.57
C THR A 3 -53.23 -21.99 31.62
N ALA A 4 -53.33 -22.47 30.37
CA ALA A 4 -52.49 -22.06 29.25
C ALA A 4 -52.85 -20.62 28.82
N GLY A 5 -51.84 -19.74 28.70
CA GLY A 5 -51.98 -18.40 28.13
C GLY A 5 -52.12 -18.44 26.59
N PRO A 6 -52.64 -17.36 25.98
CA PRO A 6 -52.94 -17.32 24.54
C PRO A 6 -51.66 -17.18 23.68
N PRO A 7 -51.67 -17.66 22.43
CA PRO A 7 -50.50 -17.63 21.56
C PRO A 7 -50.23 -16.21 21.04
N VAL A 8 -48.96 -15.79 21.11
CA VAL A 8 -48.46 -14.54 20.54
C VAL A 8 -48.46 -14.64 19.01
N ARG A 9 -49.13 -13.70 18.34
CA ARG A 9 -49.13 -13.52 16.89
C ARG A 9 -47.70 -13.27 16.39
N ARG A 10 -47.22 -14.12 15.46
CA ARG A 10 -46.05 -13.81 14.62
C ARG A 10 -46.40 -12.62 13.72
N GLN A 11 -45.71 -11.49 13.90
CA GLN A 11 -45.70 -10.42 12.91
C GLN A 11 -44.89 -10.91 11.70
N GLY A 12 -45.45 -10.76 10.50
CA GLY A 12 -44.82 -11.18 9.25
C GLY A 12 -43.58 -10.36 8.94
N LEU A 13 -42.55 -11.02 8.43
CA LEU A 13 -41.39 -10.39 7.81
C LEU A 13 -41.84 -9.55 6.59
N PRO A 14 -41.31 -8.34 6.38
CA PRO A 14 -41.57 -7.59 5.16
C PRO A 14 -40.94 -8.33 3.96
N GLN A 15 -41.70 -8.46 2.87
CA GLN A 15 -41.20 -8.99 1.60
C GLN A 15 -40.19 -8.02 0.97
N PRO A 16 -39.18 -8.52 0.23
CA PRO A 16 -38.25 -7.65 -0.50
C PRO A 16 -38.97 -6.92 -1.63
N ALA A 17 -38.68 -5.63 -1.79
CA ALA A 17 -39.17 -4.83 -2.90
C ALA A 17 -38.62 -5.35 -4.23
N GLU A 18 -39.49 -5.41 -5.25
CA GLU A 18 -39.09 -5.72 -6.63
C GLU A 18 -38.15 -4.62 -7.19
N PRO A 19 -37.19 -4.97 -8.05
CA PRO A 19 -36.27 -3.99 -8.62
C PRO A 19 -36.99 -3.07 -9.62
N GLU A 20 -36.85 -1.76 -9.46
CA GLU A 20 -37.33 -0.78 -10.43
C GLU A 20 -36.54 -0.88 -11.75
N ASP A 21 -37.28 -0.88 -12.86
CA ASP A 21 -36.80 -1.04 -14.22
C ASP A 21 -36.18 0.29 -14.71
N HIS A 22 -34.86 0.37 -14.77
CA HIS A 22 -34.16 1.54 -15.32
C HIS A 22 -34.11 1.47 -16.86
N PRO A 23 -34.43 2.56 -17.58
CA PRO A 23 -34.35 2.57 -19.04
C PRO A 23 -32.90 2.44 -19.54
N PRO A 24 -32.66 1.80 -20.69
CA PRO A 24 -31.32 1.58 -21.19
C PRO A 24 -30.66 2.90 -21.59
N GLN A 25 -29.44 3.14 -21.08
CA GLN A 25 -28.61 4.26 -21.51
C GLN A 25 -28.12 4.05 -22.96
N PRO A 26 -28.00 5.11 -23.77
CA PRO A 26 -27.65 5.00 -25.17
C PRO A 26 -26.19 4.55 -25.36
N ALA A 27 -25.99 3.66 -26.33
CA ALA A 27 -24.68 3.16 -26.74
C ALA A 27 -23.77 4.30 -27.23
N GLY A 28 -22.86 4.75 -26.36
CA GLY A 28 -21.75 5.63 -26.70
C GLY A 28 -20.60 4.81 -27.30
N GLY A 29 -20.21 5.16 -28.52
CA GLY A 29 -19.20 4.45 -29.31
C GLY A 29 -17.84 4.33 -28.60
N VAL A 30 -17.27 3.13 -28.67
CA VAL A 30 -15.91 2.80 -28.25
C VAL A 30 -14.92 3.60 -29.08
N ARG A 31 -14.34 4.65 -28.49
CA ARG A 31 -13.07 5.24 -28.94
C ARG A 31 -11.93 4.47 -28.25
N GLY A 32 -10.85 4.26 -28.98
CA GLY A 32 -9.83 3.24 -28.72
C GLY A 32 -9.20 3.29 -27.33
N ASP A 33 -9.33 2.16 -26.64
CA ASP A 33 -8.73 1.75 -25.36
C ASP A 33 -7.20 1.48 -25.48
N GLY A 34 -6.48 2.29 -26.27
CA GLY A 34 -5.06 2.07 -26.56
C GLY A 34 -4.11 2.75 -25.55
N GLY A 35 -4.57 3.83 -24.92
CA GLY A 35 -3.73 4.69 -24.05
C GLY A 35 -3.94 4.51 -22.55
N GLN A 36 -5.05 3.89 -22.12
CA GLN A 36 -5.47 3.81 -20.71
C GLN A 36 -4.94 2.56 -19.97
N ARG A 37 -3.98 1.84 -20.56
CA ARG A 37 -3.69 0.43 -20.22
C ARG A 37 -2.42 0.18 -19.38
N GLU A 38 -1.70 1.21 -18.93
CA GLU A 38 -0.36 1.03 -18.34
C GLU A 38 -0.15 1.57 -16.90
N GLU A 39 -1.18 2.05 -16.20
CA GLU A 39 -0.97 3.00 -15.08
C GLU A 39 -1.07 2.52 -13.61
N ALA A 40 -1.13 1.22 -13.26
CA ALA A 40 -1.19 0.90 -11.82
C ALA A 40 -0.82 -0.53 -11.44
N VAL A 41 0.46 -0.82 -11.18
CA VAL A 41 0.87 -2.12 -10.62
C VAL A 41 2.14 -2.00 -9.78
N ARG A 42 2.00 -1.58 -8.51
CA ARG A 42 3.07 -1.65 -7.49
C ARG A 42 2.45 -2.15 -6.18
N LEU A 43 2.59 -3.45 -5.87
CA LEU A 43 1.89 -4.08 -4.73
C LEU A 43 2.83 -4.66 -3.66
N LEU A 44 3.99 -5.21 -4.06
CA LEU A 44 4.80 -6.08 -3.22
C LEU A 44 6.27 -5.83 -3.46
N ARG A 45 6.98 -5.33 -2.44
CA ARG A 45 8.44 -5.24 -2.43
C ARG A 45 8.91 -5.43 -0.99
N GLY A 46 9.61 -6.54 -0.74
CA GLY A 46 10.16 -6.93 0.56
C GLY A 46 10.69 -8.37 0.52
N GLU A 47 11.96 -8.60 0.88
CA GLU A 47 12.61 -9.91 0.77
C GLU A 47 13.02 -10.45 2.14
N VAL A 48 12.25 -11.40 2.70
CA VAL A 48 12.64 -12.08 3.94
C VAL A 48 13.33 -13.40 3.58
N ARG A 49 14.53 -13.62 4.10
CA ARG A 49 15.33 -14.85 3.93
C ARG A 49 15.78 -15.38 5.30
N ASP A 50 16.04 -16.68 5.38
CA ASP A 50 16.61 -17.29 6.58
C ASP A 50 17.97 -16.66 6.91
N GLY A 51 18.20 -16.31 8.17
CA GLY A 51 19.41 -15.64 8.65
C GLY A 51 19.56 -14.14 8.27
N HIS A 52 18.59 -13.52 7.58
CA HIS A 52 18.61 -12.07 7.35
C HIS A 52 18.06 -11.27 8.54
N PRO A 53 18.43 -9.98 8.68
CA PRO A 53 17.83 -9.08 9.67
C PRO A 53 16.31 -9.05 9.52
N THR A 54 15.60 -8.94 10.64
CA THR A 54 14.14 -8.80 10.63
C THR A 54 13.73 -7.51 9.92
N ASP A 55 12.69 -7.57 9.09
CA ASP A 55 12.11 -6.48 8.29
C ASP A 55 12.98 -5.95 7.13
N PRO A 56 12.92 -6.58 5.94
CA PRO A 56 13.65 -6.18 4.74
C PRO A 56 13.04 -4.97 4.01
N GLY A 57 11.95 -4.41 4.56
CA GLY A 57 11.10 -3.40 3.94
C GLY A 57 9.78 -4.00 3.43
N GLU A 58 8.67 -3.44 3.90
CA GLU A 58 7.30 -3.88 3.62
C GLU A 58 6.81 -3.52 2.20
N GLY A 59 5.89 -4.34 1.67
CA GLY A 59 5.20 -4.07 0.40
C GLY A 59 4.33 -2.82 0.43
N THR A 60 3.88 -2.32 -0.73
CA THR A 60 3.08 -1.08 -0.80
C THR A 60 1.70 -1.25 -0.16
N VAL A 61 1.04 -2.40 -0.37
CA VAL A 61 -0.26 -2.68 0.26
C VAL A 61 -0.13 -2.84 1.76
N GLU A 62 0.89 -3.58 2.21
CA GLU A 62 1.18 -3.86 3.61
C GLU A 62 1.32 -2.56 4.42
N ARG A 63 2.23 -1.68 4.00
CA ARG A 63 2.49 -0.39 4.67
C ARG A 63 1.48 0.72 4.39
N GLY A 64 0.52 0.45 3.50
CA GLY A 64 -0.45 1.42 3.01
C GLY A 64 -1.85 1.10 3.52
N SER A 65 -2.72 0.64 2.62
CA SER A 65 -4.13 0.38 2.92
C SER A 65 -4.36 -0.70 3.98
N HIS A 66 -3.47 -1.70 4.08
CA HIS A 66 -3.55 -2.74 5.10
C HIS A 66 -3.34 -2.15 6.51
N THR A 67 -2.18 -1.52 6.74
CA THR A 67 -1.87 -0.87 8.03
C THR A 67 -2.89 0.21 8.39
N ALA A 68 -3.38 0.98 7.42
CA ALA A 68 -4.41 2.01 7.66
C ALA A 68 -5.70 1.40 8.24
N LEU A 69 -6.19 0.28 7.70
CA LEU A 69 -7.42 -0.34 8.20
C LEU A 69 -7.24 -0.98 9.57
N HIS A 70 -6.09 -1.64 9.81
CA HIS A 70 -5.72 -2.12 11.15
C HIS A 70 -5.81 -1.00 12.19
N ARG A 71 -5.17 0.14 11.89
CA ARG A 71 -5.16 1.29 12.80
C ARG A 71 -6.54 1.94 12.97
N TRP A 72 -7.34 2.00 11.91
CA TRP A 72 -8.66 2.63 11.94
C TRP A 72 -9.70 1.83 12.73
N VAL A 73 -9.66 0.50 12.64
CA VAL A 73 -10.62 -0.38 13.35
C VAL A 73 -10.21 -0.63 14.80
N GLY A 74 -8.90 -0.66 15.11
CA GLY A 74 -8.40 -0.88 16.47
C GLY A 74 -8.93 0.14 17.47
N ASP A 75 -9.25 -0.28 18.69
CA ASP A 75 -9.79 0.62 19.71
C ASP A 75 -8.66 1.44 20.37
N PRO A 76 -8.58 2.76 20.15
CA PRO A 76 -7.51 3.59 20.70
C PRO A 76 -7.57 3.72 22.23
N ARG A 77 -8.64 3.23 22.88
CA ARG A 77 -8.78 3.21 24.35
C ARG A 77 -8.11 1.98 24.97
N GLN A 78 -7.78 0.98 24.17
CA GLN A 78 -7.08 -0.21 24.63
C GLN A 78 -5.56 0.03 24.67
N PRO A 79 -4.81 -0.62 25.57
CA PRO A 79 -3.40 -0.30 25.83
C PRO A 79 -2.50 -0.39 24.59
N SER A 80 -2.82 -1.25 23.64
CA SER A 80 -2.06 -1.47 22.40
C SER A 80 -2.91 -1.31 21.13
N GLY A 81 -4.12 -0.73 21.22
CA GLY A 81 -5.01 -0.57 20.08
C GLY A 81 -5.84 -1.82 19.74
N GLU A 82 -6.02 -2.72 20.70
CA GLU A 82 -6.73 -3.99 20.52
C GLU A 82 -8.17 -3.81 19.98
N ASP A 83 -8.71 -4.77 19.23
CA ASP A 83 -8.01 -5.96 18.73
C ASP A 83 -7.29 -5.67 17.40
N MET A 84 -7.93 -5.00 16.44
CA MET A 84 -7.38 -4.80 15.09
C MET A 84 -6.11 -3.94 15.03
N GLY A 85 -5.84 -3.08 16.00
CA GLY A 85 -4.69 -2.16 15.97
C GLY A 85 -3.35 -2.78 16.36
N ASN A 86 -3.30 -4.08 16.68
CA ASN A 86 -2.06 -4.79 16.98
C ASN A 86 -2.08 -6.24 16.48
N PHE A 87 -0.98 -6.71 15.87
CA PHE A 87 -0.93 -8.06 15.30
C PHE A 87 -1.15 -9.19 16.31
N TYR A 88 -0.80 -9.00 17.59
CA TYR A 88 -0.99 -10.06 18.59
C TYR A 88 -2.48 -10.35 18.89
N SER A 89 -3.35 -9.38 18.63
CA SER A 89 -4.77 -9.42 18.99
C SER A 89 -5.70 -9.32 17.78
N ALA A 90 -5.23 -8.85 16.62
CA ALA A 90 -6.07 -8.60 15.45
C ALA A 90 -6.94 -9.81 15.04
N GLY A 91 -6.38 -11.02 15.07
CA GLY A 91 -7.11 -12.25 14.73
C GLY A 91 -8.24 -12.64 15.70
N ARG A 92 -8.42 -11.94 16.83
CA ARG A 92 -9.53 -12.14 17.77
C ARG A 92 -10.82 -11.50 17.26
N GLU A 93 -10.71 -10.46 16.43
CA GLU A 93 -11.84 -9.75 15.85
C GLU A 93 -12.21 -10.35 14.48
N PRO A 94 -13.43 -10.87 14.28
CA PRO A 94 -13.81 -11.53 13.02
C PRO A 94 -13.60 -10.71 11.74
N ILE A 95 -13.67 -9.37 11.81
CA ILE A 95 -13.44 -8.51 10.64
C ILE A 95 -12.02 -8.63 10.07
N PHE A 96 -11.04 -9.08 10.86
CA PHE A 96 -9.68 -9.37 10.44
C PHE A 96 -9.65 -10.28 9.21
N PHE A 97 -10.44 -11.36 9.22
CA PHE A 97 -10.45 -12.33 8.12
C PHE A 97 -11.07 -11.74 6.85
N SER A 98 -12.13 -10.94 6.98
CA SER A 98 -12.73 -10.21 5.84
C SER A 98 -11.79 -9.15 5.27
N HIS A 99 -11.05 -8.45 6.13
CA HIS A 99 -10.00 -7.52 5.71
C HIS A 99 -8.94 -8.24 4.89
N HIS A 100 -8.35 -9.31 5.43
CA HIS A 100 -7.31 -10.08 4.74
C HIS A 100 -7.82 -10.81 3.49
N ALA A 101 -9.11 -11.17 3.42
CA ALA A 101 -9.71 -11.67 2.18
C ALA A 101 -9.67 -10.62 1.06
N ASN A 102 -9.87 -9.34 1.37
CA ASN A 102 -9.72 -8.28 0.37
C ASN A 102 -8.25 -7.99 0.04
N ILE A 103 -7.32 -8.15 0.99
CA ILE A 103 -5.87 -8.10 0.71
C ILE A 103 -5.45 -9.22 -0.25
N ASP A 104 -5.94 -10.45 -0.04
CA ASP A 104 -5.74 -11.58 -0.96
C ASP A 104 -6.39 -11.33 -2.35
N ARG A 105 -7.54 -10.67 -2.38
CA ARG A 105 -8.15 -10.21 -3.63
C ARG A 105 -7.28 -9.21 -4.37
N LEU A 106 -6.63 -8.26 -3.67
CA LEU A 106 -5.73 -7.29 -4.31
C LEU A 106 -4.53 -7.97 -4.96
N TRP A 107 -3.99 -9.04 -4.36
CA TRP A 107 -2.98 -9.89 -5.00
C TRP A 107 -3.49 -10.47 -6.32
N SER A 108 -4.71 -11.02 -6.34
CA SER A 108 -5.31 -11.59 -7.55
C SER A 108 -5.50 -10.54 -8.66
N VAL A 109 -6.01 -9.35 -8.30
CA VAL A 109 -6.17 -8.22 -9.23
C VAL A 109 -4.81 -7.78 -9.79
N TYR A 110 -3.81 -7.63 -8.93
CA TYR A 110 -2.45 -7.26 -9.33
C TYR A 110 -1.84 -8.23 -10.35
N ARG A 111 -1.98 -9.54 -10.12
CA ARG A 111 -1.50 -10.57 -11.05
C ARG A 111 -2.17 -10.48 -12.43
N ASP A 112 -3.47 -10.25 -12.46
CA ASP A 112 -4.21 -10.06 -13.70
C ASP A 112 -3.78 -8.79 -14.45
N LEU A 113 -3.53 -7.68 -13.73
CA LEU A 113 -3.01 -6.46 -14.33
C LEU A 113 -1.60 -6.66 -14.90
N ARG A 114 -0.69 -7.35 -14.19
CA ARG A 114 0.63 -7.74 -14.72
C ARG A 114 0.51 -8.51 -16.04
N ALA A 115 -0.36 -9.52 -16.07
CA ALA A 115 -0.57 -10.34 -17.27
C ALA A 115 -1.06 -9.52 -18.47
N ARG A 116 -1.96 -8.56 -18.24
CA ARG A 116 -2.48 -7.66 -19.30
C ARG A 116 -1.40 -6.76 -19.88
N MET A 117 -0.39 -6.41 -19.08
CA MET A 117 0.79 -5.66 -19.52
C MET A 117 1.88 -6.57 -20.11
N GLY A 118 1.60 -7.85 -20.36
CA GLY A 118 2.58 -8.79 -20.90
C GLY A 118 3.67 -9.22 -19.90
N ARG A 119 3.51 -8.90 -18.61
CA ARG A 119 4.45 -9.27 -17.55
C ARG A 119 4.08 -10.59 -16.88
N PRO A 120 5.05 -11.32 -16.28
CA PRO A 120 4.76 -12.54 -15.52
C PRO A 120 3.75 -12.31 -14.38
N ARG A 121 2.84 -13.27 -14.18
CA ARG A 121 1.83 -13.24 -13.09
C ARG A 121 2.41 -13.49 -11.71
N GLN A 122 3.66 -13.92 -11.60
CA GLN A 122 4.28 -14.30 -10.33
C GLN A 122 5.77 -14.04 -10.36
N PHE A 123 6.33 -13.89 -9.17
CA PHE A 123 7.77 -13.86 -8.95
C PHE A 123 8.39 -15.23 -9.25
N ARG A 124 9.64 -15.23 -9.71
CA ARG A 124 10.35 -16.45 -10.15
C ARG A 124 11.41 -16.91 -9.16
N ARG A 125 11.68 -16.11 -8.12
CA ARG A 125 12.66 -16.44 -7.08
C ARG A 125 12.32 -17.74 -6.37
N ARG A 126 13.20 -18.72 -6.55
CA ARG A 126 13.06 -20.06 -5.98
C ARG A 126 12.97 -20.05 -4.45
N GLU A 127 13.75 -19.20 -3.79
CA GLU A 127 13.75 -19.07 -2.33
C GLU A 127 12.38 -18.66 -1.79
N TRP A 128 11.70 -17.74 -2.48
CA TRP A 128 10.34 -17.31 -2.14
C TRP A 128 9.32 -18.43 -2.43
N LEU A 129 9.43 -19.10 -3.57
CA LEU A 129 8.55 -20.21 -3.96
C LEU A 129 8.67 -21.43 -3.03
N ASP A 130 9.88 -21.73 -2.55
CA ASP A 130 10.19 -22.86 -1.66
C ASP A 130 9.93 -22.53 -0.18
N ALA A 131 9.70 -21.25 0.16
CA ALA A 131 9.30 -20.84 1.50
C ALA A 131 8.01 -21.55 1.91
N ASN A 132 7.95 -22.00 3.17
CA ASN A 132 6.87 -22.84 3.64
C ASN A 132 6.46 -22.54 5.07
N PHE A 133 5.19 -22.80 5.33
CA PHE A 133 4.51 -22.53 6.59
C PHE A 133 3.75 -23.78 7.03
N VAL A 134 3.41 -23.85 8.32
CA VAL A 134 2.66 -24.97 8.89
C VAL A 134 1.36 -24.45 9.49
N PHE A 135 0.24 -25.04 9.07
CA PHE A 135 -1.11 -24.70 9.55
C PHE A 135 -1.82 -25.95 10.06
N TYR A 136 -2.81 -25.76 10.92
CA TYR A 136 -3.81 -26.79 11.18
C TYR A 136 -4.87 -26.76 10.08
N ASP A 137 -5.23 -27.94 9.54
CA ASP A 137 -6.38 -28.09 8.66
C ASP A 137 -7.70 -28.21 9.47
N GLU A 138 -8.83 -28.33 8.77
CA GLU A 138 -10.16 -28.48 9.38
C GLU A 138 -10.33 -29.79 10.16
N ASN A 139 -9.41 -30.75 10.00
CA ASN A 139 -9.38 -32.03 10.70
C ASN A 139 -8.40 -32.01 11.90
N GLY A 140 -7.81 -30.85 12.22
CA GLY A 140 -6.83 -30.70 13.30
C GLY A 140 -5.48 -31.34 13.00
N LYS A 141 -5.13 -31.55 11.73
CA LYS A 141 -3.82 -32.07 11.30
C LYS A 141 -2.89 -30.93 10.93
N LEU A 142 -1.62 -31.06 11.29
CA LEU A 142 -0.57 -30.14 10.82
C LEU A 142 -0.23 -30.42 9.37
N VAL A 143 -0.37 -29.41 8.52
CA VAL A 143 -0.08 -29.46 7.09
C VAL A 143 0.97 -28.40 6.76
N ARG A 144 1.99 -28.81 6.02
CA ARG A 144 3.01 -27.90 5.49
C ARG A 144 2.59 -27.41 4.11
N VAL A 145 2.59 -26.10 3.91
CA VAL A 145 2.19 -25.43 2.66
C VAL A 145 3.37 -24.61 2.15
N ARG A 146 3.64 -24.66 0.84
CA ARG A 146 4.65 -23.80 0.19
C ARG A 146 3.98 -22.64 -0.51
N VAL A 147 4.68 -21.52 -0.62
CA VAL A 147 4.22 -20.35 -1.39
C VAL A 147 3.90 -20.71 -2.84
N ALA A 148 4.72 -21.55 -3.48
CA ALA A 148 4.47 -22.00 -4.85
C ALA A 148 3.09 -22.68 -5.05
N ASP A 149 2.56 -23.30 -3.99
CA ASP A 149 1.30 -24.03 -4.04
C ASP A 149 0.08 -23.11 -3.81
N THR A 150 0.29 -21.85 -3.43
CA THR A 150 -0.77 -20.86 -3.14
C THR A 150 -0.92 -19.76 -4.20
N LEU A 151 -0.24 -19.90 -5.35
CA LEU A 151 -0.26 -18.86 -6.38
C LEU A 151 -1.54 -18.83 -7.21
N GLU A 152 -2.32 -19.90 -7.25
CA GLU A 152 -3.52 -20.04 -8.09
C GLU A 152 -4.72 -20.38 -7.20
N ASN A 153 -5.57 -19.39 -6.93
CA ASN A 153 -6.73 -19.53 -6.05
C ASN A 153 -7.66 -20.65 -6.51
N GLU A 154 -7.83 -20.81 -7.83
CA GLU A 154 -8.68 -21.84 -8.42
C GLU A 154 -8.16 -23.25 -8.11
N ARG A 155 -6.83 -23.44 -8.00
CA ARG A 155 -6.24 -24.73 -7.57
C ARG A 155 -6.49 -25.00 -6.08
N MET A 156 -6.68 -23.94 -5.29
CA MET A 156 -7.09 -24.02 -3.89
C MET A 156 -8.61 -24.12 -3.72
N GLY A 157 -9.39 -24.08 -4.81
CA GLY A 157 -10.83 -24.27 -4.78
C GLY A 157 -11.67 -23.01 -4.51
N TYR A 158 -11.10 -21.81 -4.68
CA TYR A 158 -11.85 -20.56 -4.53
C TYR A 158 -11.49 -19.51 -5.59
N THR A 159 -12.33 -18.50 -5.73
CA THR A 159 -12.06 -17.29 -6.50
C THR A 159 -12.89 -16.13 -5.95
N PHE A 160 -12.61 -14.90 -6.39
CA PHE A 160 -13.36 -13.73 -5.98
C PHE A 160 -14.46 -13.36 -6.97
N GLN A 161 -15.58 -12.86 -6.46
CA GLN A 161 -16.59 -12.22 -7.30
C GLN A 161 -15.96 -11.04 -8.05
N LYS A 162 -16.19 -10.97 -9.37
CA LYS A 162 -15.79 -9.82 -10.18
C LYS A 162 -16.69 -8.64 -9.85
N VAL A 163 -16.06 -7.56 -9.40
CA VAL A 163 -16.69 -6.28 -9.10
C VAL A 163 -15.87 -5.18 -9.74
N ASP A 164 -16.49 -4.01 -9.92
CA ASP A 164 -15.83 -2.86 -10.51
C ASP A 164 -14.60 -2.42 -9.71
N LEU A 165 -13.62 -1.84 -10.39
CA LEU A 165 -12.36 -1.35 -9.84
C LEU A 165 -12.21 0.15 -10.15
N PRO A 166 -13.02 1.02 -9.51
CA PRO A 166 -13.06 2.44 -9.85
C PRO A 166 -11.72 3.16 -9.64
N TRP A 167 -10.91 2.68 -8.69
CA TRP A 167 -9.60 3.23 -8.37
C TRP A 167 -8.55 3.08 -9.50
N LEU A 168 -8.82 2.27 -10.53
CA LEU A 168 -7.94 2.18 -11.70
C LEU A 168 -7.88 3.47 -12.52
N ARG A 169 -8.83 4.39 -12.35
CA ARG A 169 -8.89 5.68 -13.07
C ARG A 169 -8.50 6.88 -12.21
N TYR A 170 -8.14 6.63 -10.95
CA TYR A 170 -7.95 7.69 -9.97
C TYR A 170 -6.75 8.61 -10.25
N ARG A 171 -5.75 8.13 -11.01
CA ARG A 171 -4.60 8.96 -11.42
C ARG A 171 -5.04 10.17 -12.25
N GLU A 172 -5.98 9.98 -13.17
CA GLU A 172 -6.51 11.04 -14.05
C GLU A 172 -7.23 12.17 -13.26
N GLU A 173 -7.66 11.88 -12.02
CA GLU A 173 -8.42 12.79 -11.16
C GLU A 173 -7.54 13.58 -10.17
N ARG A 174 -6.23 13.29 -10.09
CA ARG A 174 -5.31 13.95 -9.16
C ARG A 174 -5.17 15.44 -9.45
N VAL A 175 -5.17 16.25 -8.40
CA VAL A 175 -5.00 17.69 -8.52
C VAL A 175 -3.50 18.00 -8.50
N ARG A 176 -3.01 18.60 -9.58
CA ARG A 176 -1.68 19.20 -9.62
C ARG A 176 -1.71 20.59 -9.02
N ASP A 177 -0.82 20.88 -8.07
CA ASP A 177 -0.62 22.25 -7.66
C ASP A 177 0.14 23.00 -8.77
N LYS A 178 -0.48 24.02 -9.37
CA LYS A 178 0.06 24.71 -10.57
C LYS A 178 1.34 25.50 -10.30
N LYS A 179 1.86 25.46 -9.07
CA LYS A 179 3.10 26.12 -8.62
C LYS A 179 4.34 25.22 -8.74
N SER A 180 4.19 23.96 -9.16
CA SER A 180 5.12 22.83 -8.99
C SER A 180 6.49 22.86 -9.71
N LYS A 181 7.01 23.99 -10.20
CA LYS A 181 8.44 24.05 -10.58
C LYS A 181 9.19 24.62 -9.39
N PRO A 182 9.73 23.77 -8.51
CA PRO A 182 10.31 24.25 -7.29
C PRO A 182 11.42 25.21 -7.61
N LYS A 183 11.39 26.40 -7.01
CA LYS A 183 12.57 27.25 -7.05
C LYS A 183 13.52 26.64 -6.05
N LEU A 184 14.51 25.86 -6.51
CA LEU A 184 15.69 25.47 -5.72
C LEU A 184 16.55 26.67 -5.27
N LYS A 185 15.95 27.86 -5.13
CA LYS A 185 16.51 29.07 -4.58
C LYS A 185 16.04 29.17 -3.12
N ASN A 186 16.95 28.78 -2.23
CA ASN A 186 16.95 28.93 -0.76
C ASN A 186 16.79 27.59 -0.03
N LYS A 187 17.89 27.13 0.56
CA LYS A 187 18.05 25.96 1.44
C LYS A 187 17.29 26.04 2.78
N ALA A 188 16.19 26.80 2.86
CA ALA A 188 15.59 27.18 4.13
C ALA A 188 14.08 27.51 4.07
N ALA A 189 13.33 26.87 3.17
CA ALA A 189 11.87 26.80 3.32
C ALA A 189 11.54 25.57 4.17
N ALA A 190 10.77 25.78 5.23
CA ALA A 190 10.69 24.92 6.39
C ALA A 190 10.01 23.58 6.11
N VAL A 191 10.73 22.47 6.26
CA VAL A 191 10.12 21.15 6.44
C VAL A 191 10.26 20.73 7.89
N ARG A 192 9.11 20.51 8.53
CA ARG A 192 8.95 20.05 9.92
C ARG A 192 9.34 18.57 10.00
N SER A 193 10.63 18.28 10.15
CA SER A 193 11.14 16.96 10.54
C SER A 193 11.16 16.84 12.06
N PHE A 194 10.76 15.68 12.59
CA PHE A 194 11.09 15.27 13.95
C PHE A 194 12.59 14.97 14.03
N VAL A 195 13.17 15.20 15.21
CA VAL A 195 14.51 14.76 15.65
C VAL A 195 15.71 15.54 15.09
N ALA A 196 16.66 15.81 16.00
CA ALA A 196 17.89 16.60 15.86
C ALA A 196 18.89 16.10 14.79
N SER A 197 18.50 16.13 13.52
CA SER A 197 19.41 16.20 12.39
C SER A 197 19.03 17.45 11.60
N ASP A 198 19.97 18.37 11.46
CA ASP A 198 19.81 19.70 10.83
C ASP A 198 19.47 19.67 9.32
N ASN A 199 18.75 18.67 8.81
CA ASN A 199 18.43 18.57 7.38
C ASN A 199 16.91 18.49 7.11
N PRO A 200 16.27 19.63 6.79
CA PRO A 200 14.98 19.66 6.12
C PRO A 200 15.15 19.18 4.68
N ALA A 201 14.11 18.57 4.11
CA ALA A 201 13.92 18.31 2.68
C ALA A 201 15.19 17.95 1.87
N PHE A 202 15.37 16.68 1.51
CA PHE A 202 16.57 16.25 0.80
C PHE A 202 16.42 16.56 -0.70
N PRO A 203 17.23 17.46 -1.30
CA PRO A 203 17.39 17.46 -2.74
C PRO A 203 18.12 16.18 -3.13
N VAL A 204 17.45 15.30 -3.86
CA VAL A 204 18.01 14.06 -4.38
C VAL A 204 18.32 14.25 -5.86
N LYS A 205 19.55 13.93 -6.27
CA LYS A 205 19.96 13.97 -7.66
C LYS A 205 19.34 12.81 -8.44
N LEU A 206 18.87 13.10 -9.66
CA LEU A 206 18.46 12.07 -10.60
C LEU A 206 19.69 11.62 -11.40
N ASP A 207 20.00 10.32 -11.40
CA ASP A 207 21.14 9.82 -12.18
C ASP A 207 20.81 9.71 -13.67
N LYS A 208 19.52 9.54 -14.02
CA LYS A 208 19.03 9.48 -15.41
C LYS A 208 17.90 10.49 -15.61
N VAL A 209 18.25 11.67 -16.11
CA VAL A 209 17.30 12.71 -16.51
C VAL A 209 16.71 12.37 -17.89
N SER A 210 15.40 12.58 -18.09
CA SER A 210 14.69 12.41 -19.36
C SER A 210 14.71 10.97 -19.93
N ARG A 211 14.04 10.04 -19.24
CA ARG A 211 13.99 8.63 -19.64
C ARG A 211 12.96 8.38 -20.74
N SER A 212 13.30 7.54 -21.72
CA SER A 212 12.34 7.10 -22.73
C SER A 212 11.28 6.16 -22.12
N LYS A 213 10.09 6.09 -22.74
CA LYS A 213 9.03 5.14 -22.34
C LYS A 213 9.55 3.70 -22.24
N LYS A 214 10.35 3.28 -23.24
CA LYS A 214 10.97 1.94 -23.27
C LYS A 214 11.93 1.70 -22.12
N ASP A 215 12.65 2.72 -21.67
CA ASP A 215 13.53 2.58 -20.52
C ASP A 215 12.70 2.44 -19.25
N LYS A 216 11.66 3.28 -19.07
CA LYS A 216 10.72 3.22 -17.93
C LYS A 216 9.98 1.87 -17.84
N GLU A 217 9.73 1.21 -18.97
CA GLU A 217 9.13 -0.13 -19.03
C GLU A 217 10.08 -1.25 -18.56
N LYS A 218 11.40 -1.06 -18.72
CA LYS A 218 12.44 -2.04 -18.39
C LYS A 218 12.98 -1.88 -16.97
N GLU A 219 13.27 -0.65 -16.58
CA GLU A 219 13.84 -0.34 -15.27
C GLU A 219 12.87 0.57 -14.51
N GLU A 220 12.51 0.17 -13.30
CA GLU A 220 11.72 1.00 -12.42
C GLU A 220 12.62 2.01 -11.69
N GLU A 221 12.23 3.29 -11.74
CA GLU A 221 12.88 4.34 -10.94
C GLU A 221 12.25 4.40 -9.56
N LEU A 222 13.06 4.13 -8.54
CA LEU A 222 12.61 3.95 -7.17
C LEU A 222 13.32 4.92 -6.24
N LEU A 223 12.56 5.68 -5.48
CA LEU A 223 13.03 6.34 -4.28
C LEU A 223 13.18 5.30 -3.16
N VAL A 224 14.39 5.21 -2.61
CA VAL A 224 14.71 4.35 -1.47
C VAL A 224 14.98 5.23 -0.27
N ILE A 225 14.17 5.05 0.77
CA ILE A 225 14.42 5.63 2.10
C ILE A 225 14.95 4.50 2.95
N GLU A 226 16.21 4.59 3.38
CA GLU A 226 16.94 3.52 4.05
C GLU A 226 17.36 3.89 5.46
N GLY A 227 17.55 2.86 6.29
CA GLY A 227 17.89 3.03 7.69
C GLY A 227 16.81 3.78 8.45
N ILE A 228 15.56 3.41 8.19
CA ILE A 228 14.41 3.88 8.96
C ILE A 228 14.46 3.14 10.28
N GLU A 229 14.77 3.83 11.36
CA GLU A 229 14.83 3.24 12.71
C GLU A 229 13.63 3.69 13.52
N VAL A 230 12.88 2.73 14.07
CA VAL A 230 11.59 2.98 14.72
C VAL A 230 11.37 2.06 15.93
N ASP A 231 10.63 2.55 16.92
CA ASP A 231 10.09 1.73 18.02
C ASP A 231 8.87 0.93 17.53
N THR A 232 9.01 -0.38 17.43
CA THR A 232 7.97 -1.30 16.92
C THR A 232 6.83 -1.57 17.89
N ALA A 233 6.91 -1.05 19.12
CA ALA A 233 5.80 -1.02 20.05
C ALA A 233 4.82 0.12 19.76
N LYS A 234 5.22 1.10 18.94
CA LYS A 234 4.41 2.27 18.61
C LYS A 234 3.95 2.23 17.16
N PHE A 235 2.77 2.79 16.94
CA PHE A 235 2.29 3.05 15.59
C PHE A 235 3.09 4.24 15.03
N VAL A 236 3.79 4.01 13.93
CA VAL A 236 4.59 5.02 13.25
C VAL A 236 4.03 5.19 11.84
N ARG A 237 3.85 6.45 11.42
CA ARG A 237 3.46 6.81 10.06
C ARG A 237 4.11 8.12 9.64
N PHE A 238 4.70 8.14 8.46
CA PHE A 238 5.05 9.36 7.75
C PHE A 238 4.76 9.22 6.26
N GLU A 239 4.52 10.35 5.62
CA GLU A 239 4.19 10.48 4.22
C GLU A 239 5.36 11.08 3.46
N VAL A 240 5.42 10.78 2.16
CA VAL A 240 6.52 11.18 1.29
C VAL A 240 5.96 11.94 0.10
N TYR A 241 6.46 13.16 -0.07
CA TYR A 241 6.07 14.04 -1.16
C TYR A 241 7.28 14.41 -2.01
N ILE A 242 7.05 14.61 -3.30
CA ILE A 242 8.04 15.02 -4.29
C ILE A 242 7.68 16.42 -4.79
N ASN A 243 8.63 17.35 -4.69
CA ASN A 243 8.47 18.75 -5.12
C ASN A 243 7.26 19.49 -4.51
N ASP A 244 6.79 19.05 -3.33
CA ASP A 244 5.75 19.78 -2.59
C ASP A 244 6.36 21.00 -1.88
N GLU A 245 5.88 22.18 -2.26
CA GLU A 245 6.25 23.48 -1.69
C GLU A 245 5.13 24.08 -0.81
N ASP A 246 4.01 23.37 -0.61
CA ASP A 246 2.88 23.89 0.17
C ASP A 246 3.13 23.81 1.68
N ASP A 247 2.95 24.94 2.37
CA ASP A 247 3.13 25.07 3.82
C ASP A 247 1.96 24.45 4.63
N LYS A 248 0.93 23.94 3.95
CA LYS A 248 -0.31 23.41 4.55
C LYS A 248 -0.41 21.88 4.44
N PRO A 249 -0.03 21.15 5.49
CA PRO A 249 -0.08 19.69 5.53
C PRO A 249 -1.49 19.12 5.77
N ASP A 250 -2.54 19.94 5.77
CA ASP A 250 -3.90 19.51 6.15
C ASP A 250 -4.78 19.16 4.93
N GLU A 251 -4.29 19.38 3.70
CA GLU A 251 -4.98 19.07 2.43
C GLU A 251 -4.30 17.87 1.73
N VAL A 252 -4.18 16.74 2.45
CA VAL A 252 -3.37 15.57 2.07
C VAL A 252 -4.00 14.67 1.01
N GLU A 253 -5.31 14.77 0.82
CA GLU A 253 -6.03 13.83 -0.03
C GLU A 253 -5.97 14.33 -1.48
N ASP A 254 -5.17 13.65 -2.31
CA ASP A 254 -5.15 13.72 -3.79
C ASP A 254 -4.15 14.66 -4.49
N LYS A 255 -3.04 14.99 -3.83
CA LYS A 255 -1.92 15.71 -4.45
C LYS A 255 -1.14 14.82 -5.42
N ALA A 256 -0.80 15.35 -6.60
CA ALA A 256 0.10 14.69 -7.55
C ALA A 256 1.50 14.46 -6.96
N GLU A 257 1.91 15.32 -6.03
CA GLU A 257 3.18 15.30 -5.31
C GLU A 257 3.31 14.11 -4.35
N TYR A 258 2.21 13.46 -3.96
CA TYR A 258 2.22 12.34 -3.03
C TYR A 258 2.81 11.06 -3.66
N ALA A 259 3.95 10.62 -3.14
CA ALA A 259 4.65 9.42 -3.59
C ALA A 259 4.34 8.16 -2.76
N GLY A 260 3.80 8.32 -1.55
CA GLY A 260 3.40 7.21 -0.69
C GLY A 260 3.69 7.45 0.79
N CYS A 261 3.68 6.38 1.58
CA CYS A 261 3.94 6.44 3.01
C CYS A 261 4.80 5.27 3.49
N TYR A 262 5.39 5.48 4.66
CA TYR A 262 5.74 4.43 5.61
C TYR A 262 4.65 4.35 6.67
N SER A 263 4.15 3.16 6.97
CA SER A 263 3.43 2.95 8.22
C SER A 263 3.53 1.51 8.67
N GLN A 264 3.63 1.32 9.99
CA GLN A 264 3.73 -0.01 10.60
C GLN A 264 2.66 -0.20 11.68
N VAL A 265 2.11 -1.40 11.77
CA VAL A 265 1.27 -1.81 12.91
C VAL A 265 2.18 -2.18 14.08
N PRO A 266 1.85 -1.79 15.33
CA PRO A 266 2.56 -2.25 16.52
C PRO A 266 2.57 -3.79 16.61
N HIS A 267 3.73 -4.38 16.91
CA HIS A 267 3.85 -5.84 16.94
C HIS A 267 4.94 -6.42 17.84
N ARG A 268 5.79 -5.60 18.49
CA ARG A 268 6.79 -6.08 19.47
C ARG A 268 6.71 -5.35 20.80
N SER A 269 7.41 -5.87 21.80
CA SER A 269 7.57 -5.21 23.09
C SER A 269 8.45 -3.95 23.00
N SER A 270 8.14 -2.96 23.85
CA SER A 270 8.85 -1.68 23.93
C SER A 270 10.37 -1.83 24.09
N GLY A 271 11.14 -1.02 23.36
CA GLY A 271 12.61 -0.97 23.46
C GLY A 271 13.36 -1.72 22.36
N GLU A 272 12.66 -2.42 21.47
CA GLU A 272 13.25 -2.96 20.25
C GLU A 272 13.15 -1.96 19.10
N VAL A 273 14.30 -1.39 18.74
CA VAL A 273 14.45 -0.56 17.55
C VAL A 273 14.61 -1.47 16.33
N MET A 274 13.69 -1.35 15.39
CA MET A 274 13.77 -2.03 14.10
C MET A 274 14.39 -1.10 13.08
N LYS A 275 15.27 -1.63 12.24
CA LYS A 275 15.86 -0.92 11.10
C LYS A 275 15.30 -1.47 9.81
N THR A 276 14.62 -0.62 9.05
CA THR A 276 13.94 -1.00 7.81
C THR A 276 14.23 -0.02 6.68
N LYS A 277 13.58 -0.23 5.54
CA LYS A 277 13.62 0.64 4.36
C LYS A 277 12.31 0.57 3.61
N ILE A 278 11.98 1.62 2.85
CA ILE A 278 10.88 1.57 1.89
C ILE A 278 11.34 1.92 0.49
N ARG A 279 10.59 1.45 -0.50
CA ARG A 279 10.77 1.76 -1.92
C ARG A 279 9.47 2.33 -2.48
N LEU A 280 9.56 3.52 -3.06
CA LEU A 280 8.46 4.24 -3.69
C LEU A 280 8.80 4.44 -5.16
N GLY A 281 7.90 4.08 -6.06
CA GLY A 281 8.12 4.29 -7.49
C GLY A 281 7.90 5.76 -7.86
N LEU A 282 8.84 6.32 -8.62
CA LEU A 282 8.87 7.75 -8.93
C LEU A 282 8.34 8.10 -10.32
N ALA A 283 8.45 7.18 -11.28
CA ALA A 283 8.23 7.50 -12.70
C ALA A 283 6.89 8.21 -13.00
N GLU A 284 5.81 7.81 -12.34
CA GLU A 284 4.47 8.39 -12.52
C GLU A 284 4.36 9.76 -11.84
N VAL A 285 4.91 9.89 -10.63
CA VAL A 285 4.93 11.17 -9.89
C VAL A 285 5.75 12.22 -10.65
N LEU A 286 6.90 11.84 -11.22
CA LEU A 286 7.72 12.76 -12.01
C LEU A 286 7.03 13.20 -13.31
N GLU A 287 6.32 12.29 -13.97
CA GLU A 287 5.52 12.59 -15.15
C GLU A 287 4.37 13.56 -14.81
N ASP A 288 3.62 13.27 -13.74
CA ASP A 288 2.48 14.10 -13.30
C ASP A 288 2.94 15.53 -12.95
N LEU A 289 4.16 15.66 -12.41
CA LEU A 289 4.76 16.93 -12.01
C LEU A 289 5.51 17.67 -13.13
N ASP A 290 5.64 17.09 -14.34
CA ASP A 290 6.51 17.62 -15.42
C ASP A 290 7.96 17.82 -14.94
N ALA A 291 8.48 16.85 -14.19
CA ALA A 291 9.79 16.86 -13.53
C ALA A 291 10.75 15.77 -14.04
N ASP A 292 10.39 15.06 -15.12
CA ASP A 292 11.23 14.03 -15.75
C ASP A 292 12.58 14.58 -16.26
N ASP A 293 12.63 15.86 -16.60
CA ASP A 293 13.81 16.55 -17.14
C ASP A 293 14.61 17.32 -16.06
N ASP A 294 14.20 17.25 -14.79
CA ASP A 294 14.87 17.97 -13.70
C ASP A 294 16.14 17.21 -13.25
N ASP A 295 17.24 17.92 -12.98
CA ASP A 295 18.48 17.30 -12.46
C ASP A 295 18.34 16.81 -11.01
N GLN A 296 17.40 17.41 -10.26
CA GLN A 296 17.18 17.17 -8.84
C GLN A 296 15.70 17.28 -8.50
N VAL A 297 15.27 16.48 -7.54
CA VAL A 297 13.93 16.56 -6.95
C VAL A 297 14.03 16.81 -5.46
N LEU A 298 13.05 17.54 -4.92
CA LEU A 298 12.90 17.77 -3.49
C LEU A 298 12.09 16.63 -2.88
N VAL A 299 12.65 15.93 -1.89
CA VAL A 299 11.93 14.90 -1.13
C VAL A 299 11.54 15.44 0.24
N SER A 300 10.24 15.50 0.50
CA SER A 300 9.66 15.94 1.77
C SER A 300 9.11 14.74 2.54
N LEU A 301 9.53 14.59 3.81
CA LEU A 301 9.06 13.55 4.72
C LEU A 301 8.16 14.21 5.76
N VAL A 302 6.86 13.89 5.74
CA VAL A 302 5.84 14.52 6.58
C VAL A 302 5.32 13.53 7.61
N PRO A 303 5.64 13.71 8.89
CA PRO A 303 5.24 12.79 9.94
C PRO A 303 3.74 12.93 10.28
N GLN A 304 3.06 11.80 10.45
CA GLN A 304 1.63 11.74 10.76
C GLN A 304 1.35 11.12 12.13
N ALA A 305 2.18 10.16 12.57
CA ALA A 305 2.07 9.53 13.89
C ALA A 305 3.41 8.93 14.34
N GLY A 306 3.71 8.98 15.63
CA GLY A 306 4.90 8.35 16.24
C GLY A 306 6.22 8.83 15.64
N GLY A 307 6.26 10.07 15.15
CA GLY A 307 7.39 10.64 14.43
C GLY A 307 8.58 10.99 15.34
N GLU A 308 8.32 11.20 16.64
CA GLU A 308 9.31 11.66 17.62
C GLU A 308 10.51 10.73 17.82
N ASP A 309 10.36 9.44 17.50
CA ASP A 309 11.40 8.41 17.70
C ASP A 309 11.88 7.79 16.37
N VAL A 310 11.60 8.44 15.22
CA VAL A 310 12.03 7.95 13.91
C VAL A 310 13.37 8.55 13.51
N THR A 311 14.31 7.73 13.09
CA THR A 311 15.53 8.20 12.41
C THR A 311 15.61 7.68 10.98
N ILE A 312 16.24 8.44 10.08
CA ILE A 312 16.41 8.10 8.68
C ILE A 312 17.91 8.09 8.36
N GLY A 313 18.42 6.94 7.91
CA GLY A 313 19.82 6.75 7.57
C GLY A 313 20.21 7.34 6.21
N GLY A 314 19.29 7.40 5.25
CA GLY A 314 19.54 8.00 3.94
C GLY A 314 18.37 7.94 2.98
N VAL A 315 18.46 8.74 1.93
CA VAL A 315 17.49 8.78 0.82
C VAL A 315 18.28 8.75 -0.49
N LYS A 316 17.89 7.89 -1.43
CA LYS A 316 18.53 7.77 -2.75
C LYS A 316 17.55 7.30 -3.80
N ILE A 317 17.92 7.45 -5.08
CA ILE A 317 17.19 6.88 -6.20
C ILE A 317 17.99 5.71 -6.76
N ILE A 318 17.29 4.63 -7.09
CA ILE A 318 17.86 3.45 -7.77
C ILE A 318 17.02 3.10 -9.00
N TYR A 319 17.62 2.33 -9.90
CA TYR A 319 16.96 1.74 -11.06
C TYR A 319 17.00 0.23 -10.91
N ASP A 320 15.84 -0.39 -10.94
CA ASP A 320 15.68 -1.83 -10.70
C ASP A 320 15.00 -2.49 -11.89
N ASP A 321 15.51 -3.63 -12.35
CA ASP A 321 14.91 -4.32 -13.50
C ASP A 321 13.53 -4.85 -13.10
N VAL A 322 12.53 -4.50 -13.91
CA VAL A 322 11.13 -4.83 -13.69
C VAL A 322 10.88 -6.35 -13.65
N ASP A 323 11.71 -7.13 -14.33
CA ASP A 323 11.50 -8.57 -14.54
C ASP A 323 12.44 -9.46 -13.69
N ASP A 324 13.32 -8.88 -12.85
CA ASP A 324 14.31 -9.62 -12.06
C ASP A 324 13.75 -10.15 -10.70
N ASP A 325 12.41 -10.22 -10.58
CA ASP A 325 11.67 -10.71 -9.41
C ASP A 325 11.07 -12.13 -9.58
#